data_AF-A0A6C0LP52-F1
#
_entry.id   AF-A0A6C0LP52-F1
#
_cell.length_a   1.000
_cell.length_b   1.000
_cell.length_c   1.000
_cell.angle_alpha   90.00
_cell.angle_beta   90.00
_cell.angle_gamma   90.00
#
_symmetry.space_group_name_H-M   'P 1'
#
loop_
_entity.id
_entity.type
_entity.pdbx_description
1 polymer ?
#
loop_
_entity_poly.entity_id
_entity_poly.type
_entity_poly.pdbx_seq_one_letter_code
_entity_poly.pdbx_strand_id
1 'polypeptide(L)'
;MEFGIPLTKFDPNHVRWGNPRLGPFRRTIPFAYEEGQIHFHSVILSLQPLKIVEMDIMRNQIILEESRKLSFLSKIEQFQTLVQHSLLKHGAQWTEGCKKATEVAIPLQPLLKNKRLCLYLSTQADSLSFFNEGVAVPFSDTSIKPGDLIRITVKLQGLSLQMVEDNIWTGKSRIQHHILQIYKVSKDDDDFV
;
A
#
# COMPACT_ATOMS: atom_id res chain seq x y z
N MET A 1 7.63 -17.76 -7.53
CA MET A 1 6.19 -17.44 -7.61
C MET A 1 5.89 -16.54 -6.42
N GLU A 2 5.46 -15.29 -6.64
CA GLU A 2 5.06 -14.40 -5.54
C GLU A 2 3.59 -14.70 -5.19
N PHE A 3 3.27 -14.94 -3.92
CA PHE A 3 1.91 -15.28 -3.47
C PHE A 3 1.24 -14.08 -2.80
N GLY A 4 -0.02 -13.82 -3.13
CA GLY A 4 -0.83 -12.77 -2.50
C GLY A 4 -1.48 -13.28 -1.22
N ILE A 5 -1.24 -12.59 -0.11
CA ILE A 5 -1.86 -12.87 1.19
C ILE A 5 -3.27 -12.24 1.17
N PRO A 6 -4.36 -13.01 1.33
CA PRO A 6 -5.67 -12.42 1.47
C PRO A 6 -5.71 -11.49 2.69
N LEU A 7 -6.29 -10.29 2.56
CA LEU A 7 -6.35 -9.33 3.66
C LEU A 7 -7.01 -9.92 4.92
N THR A 8 -7.95 -10.85 4.75
CA THR A 8 -8.58 -11.61 5.84
C THR A 8 -7.59 -12.43 6.66
N LYS A 9 -6.55 -12.98 6.04
CA LYS A 9 -5.49 -13.77 6.69
C LYS A 9 -4.26 -12.95 7.08
N PHE A 10 -4.09 -11.76 6.50
CA PHE A 10 -2.95 -10.90 6.80
C PHE A 10 -2.87 -10.54 8.29
N ASP A 11 -1.75 -10.87 8.93
CA ASP A 11 -1.40 -10.36 10.27
C ASP A 11 -0.25 -9.34 10.15
N PRO A 12 -0.47 -8.06 10.49
CA PRO A 12 0.57 -7.03 10.48
C PRO A 12 1.79 -7.34 11.34
N ASN A 13 1.68 -8.16 12.40
CA ASN A 13 2.78 -8.49 13.30
C ASN A 13 3.83 -9.41 12.67
N HIS A 14 3.46 -10.10 11.58
CA HIS A 14 4.35 -10.94 10.78
C HIS A 14 5.14 -10.14 9.74
N VAL A 15 4.94 -8.82 9.64
CA VAL A 15 5.75 -7.97 8.77
C VAL A 15 7.12 -7.71 9.39
N ARG A 16 8.17 -7.97 8.61
CA ARG A 16 9.57 -7.73 8.97
C ARG A 16 10.15 -6.57 8.17
N TRP A 17 11.13 -5.90 8.78
CA TRP A 17 11.85 -4.78 8.21
C TRP A 17 13.20 -5.27 7.67
N GLY A 18 13.48 -5.02 6.39
CA GLY A 18 14.80 -5.29 5.84
C GLY A 18 15.79 -4.14 6.07
N ASN A 19 16.98 -4.29 5.52
CA ASN A 19 18.02 -3.27 5.63
C ASN A 19 17.68 -2.01 4.78
N PRO A 20 17.90 -0.80 5.32
CA PRO A 20 17.70 0.44 4.55
C PRO A 20 18.55 0.46 3.28
N ARG A 21 17.90 0.75 2.15
CA ARG A 21 18.54 0.90 0.84
C ARG A 21 18.56 2.38 0.47
N LEU A 22 19.71 2.84 -0.02
CA LEU A 22 19.87 4.19 -0.54
C LEU A 22 19.37 4.25 -1.98
N GLY A 23 18.65 5.31 -2.31
CA GLY A 23 18.26 5.65 -3.68
C GLY A 23 18.30 7.17 -3.90
N PRO A 24 18.15 7.63 -5.14
CA PRO A 24 18.09 9.06 -5.43
C PRO A 24 16.94 9.71 -4.67
N PHE A 25 17.25 10.70 -3.83
CA PHE A 25 16.28 11.46 -3.03
C PHE A 25 15.36 10.62 -2.11
N ARG A 26 15.72 9.37 -1.82
CA ARG A 26 14.94 8.51 -0.91
C ARG A 26 15.80 7.45 -0.23
N ARG A 27 15.40 7.08 0.99
CA ARG A 27 15.86 5.86 1.65
C ARG A 27 14.68 4.92 1.81
N THR A 28 14.83 3.65 1.43
CA THR A 28 13.73 2.68 1.46
C THR A 28 14.06 1.51 2.38
N ILE A 29 13.16 1.23 3.31
CA ILE A 29 13.24 0.08 4.22
C ILE A 29 12.23 -0.95 3.71
N PRO A 30 12.70 -2.05 3.07
CA PRO A 30 11.79 -3.00 2.44
C PRO A 30 11.00 -3.80 3.47
N PHE A 31 9.78 -4.18 3.11
CA PHE A 31 8.97 -5.10 3.91
C PHE A 31 9.19 -6.55 3.47
N ALA A 32 9.18 -7.46 4.43
CA ALA A 32 9.09 -8.90 4.24
C ALA A 32 7.93 -9.45 5.10
N TYR A 33 7.45 -10.65 4.78
CA TYR A 33 6.42 -11.33 5.56
C TYR A 33 6.93 -12.67 6.04
N GLU A 34 6.76 -12.96 7.33
CA GLU A 34 7.25 -14.17 7.97
C GLU A 34 6.19 -14.74 8.92
N GLU A 35 5.64 -15.91 8.58
CA GLU A 35 4.64 -16.61 9.38
C GLU A 35 4.98 -18.11 9.42
N GLY A 36 5.47 -18.56 10.58
CA GLY A 36 5.92 -19.95 10.75
C GLY A 36 7.06 -20.29 9.78
N GLN A 37 6.83 -21.23 8.86
CA GLN A 37 7.81 -21.62 7.84
C GLN A 37 7.73 -20.77 6.56
N ILE A 38 6.71 -19.92 6.42
CA ILE A 38 6.46 -19.13 5.21
C ILE A 38 7.26 -17.84 5.29
N HIS A 39 8.12 -17.62 4.29
CA HIS A 39 8.98 -16.44 4.17
C HIS A 39 8.81 -15.78 2.81
N PHE A 40 8.25 -14.58 2.78
CA PHE A 40 8.14 -13.77 1.57
C PHE A 40 9.02 -12.53 1.66
N HIS A 41 9.75 -12.25 0.59
CA HIS A 41 10.65 -11.08 0.51
C HIS A 41 9.89 -9.78 0.18
N SER A 42 8.56 -9.85 0.12
CA SER A 42 7.66 -8.72 -0.06
C SER A 42 6.31 -9.03 0.55
N VAL A 43 5.53 -8.00 0.87
CA VAL A 43 4.15 -8.15 1.34
C VAL A 43 3.23 -7.87 0.16
N ILE A 44 2.59 -8.90 -0.37
CA ILE A 44 1.55 -8.74 -1.40
C ILE A 44 0.22 -9.05 -0.76
N LEU A 45 -0.71 -8.10 -0.83
CA LEU A 45 -2.04 -8.22 -0.25
C LEU A 45 -3.07 -8.32 -1.36
N SER A 46 -3.92 -9.33 -1.27
CA SER A 46 -5.15 -9.42 -2.05
C SER A 46 -6.28 -8.84 -1.20
N LEU A 47 -6.73 -7.64 -1.55
CA LEU A 47 -7.79 -6.95 -0.85
C LEU A 47 -9.15 -7.62 -1.12
N GLN A 48 -10.05 -7.49 -0.15
CA GLN A 48 -11.46 -7.82 -0.35
C GLN A 48 -12.11 -6.84 -1.34
N PRO A 49 -13.30 -7.14 -1.87
CA PRO A 49 -14.04 -6.17 -2.68
C PRO A 49 -14.20 -4.84 -1.94
N LEU A 50 -13.68 -3.76 -2.52
CA LEU A 50 -13.81 -2.40 -2.00
C LEU A 50 -14.50 -1.53 -3.05
N LYS A 51 -15.33 -0.61 -2.58
CA LYS A 51 -16.04 0.32 -3.44
C LYS A 51 -15.14 1.49 -3.78
N ILE A 52 -15.11 1.88 -5.05
CA ILE A 52 -14.45 3.12 -5.50
C ILE A 52 -15.30 4.30 -5.05
N VAL A 53 -14.74 5.16 -4.21
CA VAL A 53 -15.38 6.40 -3.76
C VAL A 53 -15.03 7.55 -4.70
N GLU A 54 -13.76 7.60 -5.09
CA GLU A 54 -13.21 8.72 -5.84
C GLU A 54 -11.99 8.24 -6.65
N MET A 55 -11.81 8.81 -7.82
CA MET A 55 -10.62 8.67 -8.64
C MET A 55 -10.04 10.06 -8.87
N ASP A 56 -8.88 10.33 -8.27
CA ASP A 56 -8.16 11.59 -8.43
C ASP A 56 -7.12 11.41 -9.55
N ILE A 57 -7.51 11.76 -10.77
CA ILE A 57 -6.67 11.64 -11.97
C ILE A 57 -5.44 12.54 -11.85
N MET A 58 -5.58 13.73 -11.25
CA MET A 58 -4.49 14.69 -11.09
C MET A 58 -3.37 14.15 -10.19
N ARG A 59 -3.74 13.41 -9.13
CA ARG A 59 -2.79 12.77 -8.22
C ARG A 59 -2.48 11.32 -8.56
N ASN A 60 -3.12 10.79 -9.61
CA ASN A 60 -3.11 9.39 -10.00
C ASN A 60 -3.46 8.46 -8.82
N GLN A 61 -4.56 8.74 -8.12
CA GLN A 61 -5.00 8.00 -6.94
C GLN A 61 -6.39 7.40 -7.13
N ILE A 62 -6.58 6.23 -6.53
CA ILE A 62 -7.89 5.62 -6.32
C ILE A 62 -8.19 5.59 -4.82
N ILE A 63 -9.39 6.03 -4.45
CA ILE A 63 -9.85 6.10 -3.07
C ILE A 63 -10.96 5.07 -2.89
N LEU A 64 -10.76 4.17 -1.95
CA LEU A 64 -11.56 2.97 -1.74
C LEU A 64 -12.16 2.97 -0.34
N GLU A 65 -13.38 2.47 -0.22
CA GLU A 65 -14.03 2.25 1.08
C GLU A 65 -14.60 0.84 1.19
N GLU A 66 -14.69 0.37 2.42
CA GLU A 66 -15.44 -0.83 2.75
C GLU A 66 -16.94 -0.54 2.82
N SER A 67 -17.72 -1.52 2.38
CA SER A 67 -19.14 -1.58 2.71
C SER A 67 -19.33 -1.70 4.23
N ARG A 68 -20.34 -1.01 4.78
CA ARG A 68 -20.53 -0.78 6.23
C ARG A 68 -20.54 -2.03 7.13
N LYS A 69 -20.72 -3.24 6.57
CA LYS A 69 -20.81 -4.50 7.30
C LYS A 69 -19.45 -5.16 7.57
N LEU A 70 -18.37 -4.66 6.96
CA LEU A 70 -17.05 -5.27 6.95
C LEU A 70 -16.02 -4.36 7.63
N SER A 71 -14.93 -4.95 8.13
CA SER A 71 -13.85 -4.23 8.82
C SER A 71 -12.47 -4.79 8.51
N PHE A 72 -12.22 -5.23 7.27
CA PHE A 72 -10.91 -5.76 6.87
C PHE A 72 -9.84 -4.67 6.79
N LEU A 73 -10.21 -3.42 6.47
CA LEU A 73 -9.29 -2.28 6.45
C LEU A 73 -8.73 -1.94 7.84
N SER A 74 -9.34 -2.43 8.93
CA SER A 74 -8.77 -2.31 10.28
C SER A 74 -7.38 -2.95 10.38
N LYS A 75 -7.08 -3.97 9.57
CA LYS A 75 -5.74 -4.58 9.49
C LYS A 75 -4.72 -3.65 8.84
N ILE A 76 -5.15 -2.85 7.86
CA ILE A 76 -4.29 -1.81 7.26
C ILE A 76 -4.07 -0.67 8.26
N GLU A 77 -5.09 -0.31 9.03
CA GLU A 77 -4.98 0.67 10.12
C GLU A 77 -3.98 0.22 11.20
N GLN A 78 -4.10 -1.03 11.65
CA GLN A 78 -3.15 -1.64 12.59
C GLN A 78 -1.74 -1.65 12.01
N PHE A 79 -1.58 -2.07 10.75
CA PHE A 79 -0.30 -2.06 10.07
C PHE A 79 0.33 -0.67 10.01
N GLN A 80 -0.43 0.37 9.65
CA GLN A 80 0.04 1.75 9.68
C GLN A 80 0.49 2.20 11.06
N THR A 81 -0.25 1.82 12.11
CA THR A 81 0.13 2.12 13.50
C THR A 81 1.47 1.48 13.86
N LEU A 82 1.70 0.22 13.47
CA LEU A 82 2.97 -0.47 13.66
C LEU A 82 4.11 0.17 12.87
N VAL A 83 3.84 0.63 11.63
CA VAL A 83 4.82 1.34 10.80
C VAL A 83 5.21 2.66 11.45
N GLN A 84 4.23 3.45 11.90
CA GLN A 84 4.48 4.71 12.60
C GLN A 84 5.30 4.49 13.88
N HIS A 85 4.94 3.49 14.69
CA HIS A 85 5.68 3.18 15.91
C HIS A 85 7.12 2.74 15.61
N SER A 86 7.32 1.90 14.60
CA SER A 86 8.65 1.46 14.17
C SER A 86 9.49 2.62 13.63
N LEU A 87 8.88 3.56 12.91
CA LEU A 87 9.54 4.75 12.44
C LEU A 87 10.00 5.67 13.58
N LEU A 88 9.18 5.84 14.62
CA LEU A 88 9.57 6.59 15.82
C LEU A 88 10.72 5.90 16.57
N LYS A 89 10.69 4.58 16.66
CA LYS A 89 11.69 3.78 17.37
C LYS A 89 13.03 3.68 16.63
N HIS A 90 12.99 3.45 15.31
CA HIS A 90 14.15 3.11 14.50
C HIS A 90 14.58 4.22 13.52
N GLY A 91 13.84 5.33 13.46
CA GLY A 91 14.09 6.41 12.50
C GLY A 91 15.52 6.96 12.56
N ALA A 92 16.11 7.09 13.76
CA ALA A 92 17.50 7.53 13.92
C ALA A 92 18.50 6.55 13.29
N GLN A 93 18.31 5.24 13.50
CA GLN A 93 19.13 4.20 12.90
C GLN A 93 18.95 4.15 11.37
N TRP A 94 17.70 4.22 10.89
CA TRP A 94 17.42 4.24 9.45
C TRP A 94 17.89 5.51 8.77
N THR A 95 18.20 6.57 9.51
CA THR A 95 18.73 7.83 8.97
C THR A 95 20.16 8.09 9.44
N GLU A 96 20.88 7.05 9.86
CA GLU A 96 22.29 7.16 10.19
C GLU A 96 23.08 7.69 8.98
N GLY A 97 23.96 8.66 9.24
CA GLY A 97 24.73 9.39 8.23
C GLY A 97 23.93 10.48 7.49
N CYS A 98 22.64 10.67 7.78
CA CYS A 98 21.84 11.75 7.21
C CYS A 98 21.91 13.01 8.08
N LYS A 99 21.96 14.17 7.42
CA LYS A 99 21.73 15.45 8.09
C LYS A 99 20.22 15.54 8.40
N LYS A 100 19.85 15.99 9.60
CA LYS A 100 18.43 16.18 9.96
C LYS A 100 17.99 17.57 9.50
N ALA A 101 16.88 17.66 8.74
CA ALA A 101 16.37 18.95 8.29
C ALA A 101 15.87 19.83 9.44
N THR A 102 15.35 19.26 10.54
CA THR A 102 14.92 19.93 11.78
C THR A 102 14.28 18.92 12.77
N GLU A 103 14.10 19.28 14.04
CA GLU A 103 13.41 18.51 15.11
C GLU A 103 11.88 18.44 14.92
N VAL A 104 11.42 18.22 13.69
CA VAL A 104 9.98 18.21 13.40
C VAL A 104 9.43 16.80 13.54
N ALA A 105 8.15 16.72 13.92
CA ALA A 105 7.36 15.49 13.92
C ALA A 105 7.65 14.64 12.67
N ILE A 106 7.63 13.33 12.85
CA ILE A 106 7.90 12.35 11.80
C ILE A 106 6.56 11.74 11.36
N PRO A 107 5.75 12.42 10.53
CA PRO A 107 4.48 11.87 10.09
C PRO A 107 4.71 10.79 9.03
N LEU A 108 4.13 9.63 9.27
CA LEU A 108 3.78 8.72 8.20
C LEU A 108 2.62 9.31 7.41
N GLN A 109 2.80 9.46 6.10
CA GLN A 109 1.68 9.72 5.22
C GLN A 109 0.73 8.49 5.26
N PRO A 110 -0.52 8.65 5.71
CA PRO A 110 -1.42 7.52 5.90
C PRO A 110 -1.86 6.92 4.56
N LEU A 111 -1.87 5.59 4.49
CA LEU A 111 -2.47 4.84 3.37
C LEU A 111 -4.00 4.76 3.53
N LEU A 112 -4.48 4.66 4.77
CA LEU A 112 -5.86 4.64 5.21
C LEU A 112 -6.11 5.85 6.10
N LYS A 113 -7.10 6.68 5.74
CA LYS A 113 -7.52 7.85 6.51
C LYS A 113 -9.04 7.96 6.47
N ASN A 114 -9.68 8.18 7.62
CA ASN A 114 -11.14 8.30 7.72
C ASN A 114 -11.88 7.11 7.08
N LYS A 115 -11.39 5.88 7.30
CA LYS A 115 -11.89 4.62 6.70
C LYS A 115 -11.79 4.55 5.16
N ARG A 116 -11.05 5.46 4.53
CA ARG A 116 -10.79 5.48 3.09
C ARG A 116 -9.35 5.09 2.81
N LEU A 117 -9.18 4.03 2.04
CA LEU A 117 -7.89 3.54 1.57
C LEU A 117 -7.51 4.30 0.31
N CYS A 118 -6.38 5.01 0.33
CA CYS A 118 -5.84 5.76 -0.78
C CYS A 118 -4.68 4.98 -1.40
N LEU A 119 -4.84 4.55 -2.65
CA LEU A 119 -3.78 3.88 -3.41
C LEU A 119 -3.40 4.72 -4.62
N TYR A 120 -2.10 4.92 -4.83
CA TYR A 120 -1.57 5.45 -6.08
C TYR A 120 -1.64 4.39 -7.19
N LEU A 121 -2.17 4.78 -8.34
CA LEU A 121 -2.11 4.02 -9.57
C LEU A 121 -0.68 4.10 -10.15
N SER A 122 -0.27 3.07 -10.89
CA SER A 122 0.98 3.12 -11.64
C SER A 122 0.84 4.10 -12.80
N THR A 123 1.90 4.84 -13.14
CA THR A 123 1.94 5.62 -14.39
C THR A 123 2.31 4.75 -15.60
N GLN A 124 2.74 3.51 -15.37
CA GLN A 124 3.06 2.54 -16.41
C GLN A 124 1.87 1.59 -16.60
N ALA A 125 1.02 1.85 -17.60
CA ALA A 125 -0.16 1.04 -17.88
C ALA A 125 0.17 -0.45 -18.06
N ASP A 126 1.32 -0.77 -18.67
CA ASP A 126 1.76 -2.14 -18.96
C ASP A 126 2.07 -2.99 -17.71
N SER A 127 2.27 -2.34 -16.56
CA SER A 127 2.55 -3.02 -15.28
C SER A 127 1.30 -3.50 -14.55
N LEU A 128 0.12 -3.04 -14.97
CA LEU A 128 -1.14 -3.27 -14.30
C LEU A 128 -1.97 -4.31 -15.06
N SER A 129 -2.18 -5.49 -14.47
CA SER A 129 -3.15 -6.44 -15.03
C SER A 129 -4.56 -6.04 -14.60
N PHE A 130 -5.45 -5.80 -15.56
CA PHE A 130 -6.86 -5.52 -15.29
C PHE A 130 -7.73 -6.68 -15.79
N PHE A 131 -8.69 -7.06 -14.96
CA PHE A 131 -9.62 -8.14 -15.25
C PHE A 131 -11.06 -7.64 -15.11
N ASN A 132 -11.86 -7.88 -16.13
CA ASN A 132 -13.29 -7.62 -16.14
C ASN A 132 -14.03 -8.93 -16.43
N GLU A 133 -14.94 -9.34 -15.55
CA GLU A 133 -15.71 -10.60 -15.70
C GLU A 133 -14.79 -11.83 -15.90
N GLY A 134 -13.65 -11.85 -15.22
CA GLY A 134 -12.66 -12.94 -15.29
C GLY A 134 -11.74 -12.91 -16.52
N VAL A 135 -11.95 -11.97 -17.45
CA VAL A 135 -11.11 -11.84 -18.66
C VAL A 135 -10.09 -10.73 -18.48
N ALA A 136 -8.82 -11.01 -18.79
CA ALA A 136 -7.77 -10.01 -18.80
C ALA A 136 -7.99 -9.03 -19.96
N VAL A 137 -8.13 -7.74 -19.65
CA VAL A 137 -8.33 -6.68 -20.64
C VAL A 137 -7.39 -5.50 -20.34
N PRO A 138 -6.98 -4.70 -21.34
CA PRO A 138 -6.15 -3.53 -21.11
C PRO A 138 -6.83 -2.56 -20.14
N PHE A 139 -6.07 -2.04 -19.17
CA PHE A 139 -6.58 -1.01 -18.28
C PHE A 139 -6.74 0.31 -19.04
N SER A 140 -7.92 0.91 -18.96
CA SER A 140 -8.18 2.27 -19.42
C SER A 140 -8.77 3.13 -18.29
N ASP A 141 -8.59 4.44 -18.38
CA ASP A 141 -9.15 5.40 -17.41
C ASP A 141 -10.69 5.39 -17.36
N THR A 142 -11.33 4.75 -18.33
CA THR A 142 -12.79 4.56 -18.41
C THR A 142 -13.26 3.18 -17.93
N SER A 143 -12.34 2.25 -17.63
CA SER A 143 -12.64 0.86 -17.27
C SER A 143 -13.30 0.73 -15.88
N ILE A 144 -12.93 1.64 -14.97
CA ILE A 144 -13.44 1.72 -13.60
C ILE A 144 -13.90 3.14 -13.31
N LYS A 145 -14.90 3.29 -12.43
CA LYS A 145 -15.43 4.59 -12.02
C LYS A 145 -15.92 4.58 -10.57
N PRO A 146 -16.09 5.75 -9.93
CA PRO A 146 -16.76 5.84 -8.64
C PRO A 146 -18.09 5.08 -8.61
N GLY A 147 -18.29 4.28 -7.57
CA GLY A 147 -19.43 3.39 -7.41
C GLY A 147 -19.16 1.94 -7.79
N ASP A 148 -18.15 1.65 -8.61
CA ASP A 148 -17.77 0.28 -8.94
C ASP A 148 -17.19 -0.44 -7.72
N LEU A 149 -17.40 -1.76 -7.67
CA LEU A 149 -16.81 -2.65 -6.68
C LEU A 149 -15.62 -3.37 -7.32
N ILE A 150 -14.45 -3.32 -6.67
CA ILE A 150 -13.23 -3.91 -7.21
C ILE A 150 -12.44 -4.68 -6.15
N ARG A 151 -11.76 -5.75 -6.56
CA ARG A 151 -10.67 -6.37 -5.79
C ARG A 151 -9.33 -5.89 -6.32
N ILE A 152 -8.41 -5.59 -5.42
CA ILE A 152 -7.07 -5.12 -5.78
C ILE A 152 -6.03 -6.07 -5.18
N THR A 153 -5.04 -6.46 -5.99
CA THR A 153 -3.81 -7.05 -5.50
C THR A 153 -2.73 -5.97 -5.46
N VAL A 154 -2.21 -5.68 -4.27
CA VAL A 154 -1.24 -4.62 -4.03
C VAL A 154 0.03 -5.18 -3.39
N LYS A 155 1.19 -4.81 -3.94
CA LYS A 155 2.50 -5.10 -3.36
C LYS A 155 2.93 -3.93 -2.49
N LEU A 156 3.08 -4.13 -1.19
CA LEU A 156 3.70 -3.19 -0.27
C LEU A 156 5.22 -3.40 -0.32
N GLN A 157 5.94 -2.44 -0.90
CA GLN A 157 7.37 -2.53 -1.16
C GLN A 157 8.21 -2.25 0.09
N GLY A 158 7.78 -1.32 0.92
CA GLY A 158 8.56 -0.85 2.06
C GLY A 158 8.14 0.53 2.55
N LEU A 159 8.84 1.03 3.56
CA LEU A 159 8.74 2.41 4.01
C LEU A 159 9.75 3.28 3.26
N SER A 160 9.29 4.33 2.59
CA SER A 160 10.17 5.34 1.98
C SER A 160 10.28 6.55 2.88
N LEU A 161 11.51 6.96 3.14
CA LEU A 161 11.89 8.21 3.80
C LEU A 161 12.28 9.21 2.71
N GLN A 162 11.64 10.37 2.69
CA GLN A 162 11.89 11.40 1.68
C GLN A 162 13.15 12.19 2.02
N MET A 163 14.14 12.11 1.13
CA MET A 163 15.40 12.83 1.24
C MET A 163 15.42 14.02 0.28
N VAL A 164 16.21 15.04 0.59
CA VAL A 164 16.61 16.09 -0.36
C VAL A 164 18.11 15.98 -0.63
N GLU A 165 18.66 16.95 -1.35
CA GLU A 165 20.10 17.06 -1.60
C GLU A 165 20.91 16.98 -0.29
N ASP A 166 22.18 16.60 -0.41
CA ASP A 166 23.09 16.39 0.72
C ASP A 166 22.63 15.36 1.77
N ASN A 167 21.83 14.38 1.35
CA ASN A 167 21.34 13.30 2.21
C ASN A 167 20.60 13.83 3.45
N ILE A 168 19.83 14.91 3.28
CA ILE A 168 19.02 15.49 4.34
C ILE A 168 17.65 14.80 4.36
N TRP A 169 17.26 14.25 5.51
CA TRP A 169 15.90 13.71 5.67
C TRP A 169 14.91 14.82 6.02
N THR A 170 13.80 14.86 5.28
CA THR A 170 12.74 15.89 5.43
C THR A 170 11.78 15.64 6.60
N GLY A 171 11.88 14.50 7.29
CA GLY A 171 10.90 14.03 8.27
C GLY A 171 9.65 13.38 7.67
N LYS A 172 9.45 13.49 6.34
CA LYS A 172 8.33 12.85 5.65
C LYS A 172 8.63 11.40 5.33
N SER A 173 7.62 10.56 5.48
CA SER A 173 7.68 9.15 5.15
C SER A 173 6.37 8.64 4.57
N ARG A 174 6.42 7.55 3.81
CA ARG A 174 5.23 6.92 3.23
C ARG A 174 5.45 5.43 3.00
N ILE A 175 4.40 4.64 3.20
CA ILE A 175 4.39 3.24 2.72
C ILE A 175 4.42 3.31 1.19
N GLN A 176 5.40 2.63 0.59
CA GLN A 176 5.46 2.42 -0.85
C GLN A 176 4.69 1.18 -1.22
N HIS A 177 3.86 1.34 -2.24
CA HIS A 177 3.10 0.25 -2.79
C HIS A 177 3.03 0.34 -4.30
N HIS A 178 2.64 -0.76 -4.91
CA HIS A 178 2.38 -0.87 -6.32
C HIS A 178 1.17 -1.78 -6.53
N ILE A 179 0.20 -1.32 -7.31
CA ILE A 179 -0.96 -2.13 -7.67
C ILE A 179 -0.52 -3.08 -8.78
N LEU A 180 -0.62 -4.38 -8.51
CA LEU A 180 -0.29 -5.43 -9.47
C LEU A 180 -1.50 -5.76 -10.33
N GLN A 181 -2.68 -5.84 -9.70
CA GLN A 181 -3.89 -6.29 -10.37
C GLN A 181 -5.12 -5.56 -9.85
N ILE A 182 -6.06 -5.29 -10.74
CA ILE A 182 -7.41 -4.82 -10.43
C ILE A 182 -8.42 -5.78 -11.08
N TYR A 183 -9.39 -6.24 -10.30
CA TYR A 183 -10.50 -7.07 -10.76
C TYR A 183 -11.80 -6.32 -10.51
N LYS A 184 -12.58 -6.07 -11.55
CA LYS A 184 -13.93 -5.52 -11.41
C LYS A 184 -14.90 -6.63 -11.01
N VAL A 185 -15.63 -6.43 -9.92
CA VAL A 185 -16.60 -7.39 -9.38
C VAL A 185 -17.97 -7.07 -9.97
N SER A 186 -18.66 -8.09 -10.50
CA SER A 186 -20.04 -7.96 -10.97
C SER A 186 -20.98 -7.78 -9.77
N LYS A 187 -22.09 -7.06 -9.94
CA LYS A 187 -23.06 -6.86 -8.85
C LYS A 187 -23.74 -8.15 -8.39
N ASP A 188 -23.75 -9.18 -9.22
CA ASP A 188 -24.40 -10.46 -8.93
C ASP A 188 -23.55 -11.36 -8.01
N ASP A 189 -22.27 -11.04 -7.79
CA ASP A 189 -21.37 -11.76 -6.88
C ASP A 189 -21.47 -11.28 -5.42
N ASP A 190 -22.25 -10.22 -5.14
CA ASP A 190 -22.39 -9.61 -3.79
C ASP A 190 -23.35 -10.39 -2.87
N ASP A 191 -24.08 -11.38 -3.41
CA ASP A 191 -25.05 -12.21 -2.67
C ASP A 191 -24.41 -13.40 -1.90
N PHE A 192 -23.09 -13.59 -2.00
CA PHE A 192 -22.39 -14.74 -1.39
C PHE A 192 -21.42 -14.39 -0.23
N VAL A 193 -21.53 -13.21 0.40
CA VAL A 193 -20.74 -12.84 1.59
C VAL A 193 -21.60 -12.48 2.80
#